data_AF-A0A821U6L7-F1
#
_entry.id   AF-A0A821U6L7-F1
#
_cell.length_a   1.000
_cell.length_b   1.000
_cell.length_c   1.000
_cell.angle_alpha   90.00
_cell.angle_beta   90.00
_cell.angle_gamma   90.00
#
_symmetry.space_group_name_H-M   'P 1'
#
loop_
_entity.id
_entity.type
_entity.pdbx_description
1 polymer ?
#
loop_
_entity_poly.entity_id
_entity_poly.type
_entity_poly.pdbx_seq_one_letter_code
_entity_poly.pdbx_strand_id
1 'polypeptide(L)'
;MSDSNHYKKKEIIWLPEFNEEKKTRRRTIDAIKPLFTNLPEIYDALYEISNGISYDQKAKYDAKCLAEKICSFSFICSLNIWHMILTKVNFVSKILQSIDMNMQVALDALTELKKFLIKIRTDANFEEIVNDAMKIAEKLNVEAEFETSRSRPLRRRKTPKSFDYEHEDHTINDLKTAFKINVFFYILDQALSSVDERFNLLNNQNDVFNFLFKLSDDQDQARLRSSCHHLQKKLSANDSLDINADDLYEEIVSCQSLFKKLNNDVVKILEFIYLNNLTAVCPNITIALRILLTMPVTVASAERSFSKLKLIKNYLRSTMSQERLTNLATISIEEAILDQIDIHEIIKDFTNRKARRVEII
;
A
#
# COMPACT_ATOMS: atom_id res chain seq x y z
N MET A 1 -36.77 -49.09 -10.28
CA MET A 1 -36.77 -47.70 -10.81
C MET A 1 -36.84 -46.77 -9.62
N SER A 2 -35.72 -46.12 -9.29
CA SER A 2 -35.59 -44.75 -8.78
C SER A 2 -34.29 -44.66 -7.99
N ASP A 3 -33.30 -44.04 -8.63
CA ASP A 3 -31.91 -43.91 -8.22
C ASP A 3 -31.73 -43.11 -6.93
N SER A 4 -31.02 -43.68 -5.96
CA SER A 4 -30.45 -42.95 -4.82
C SER A 4 -29.00 -42.60 -5.12
N ASN A 5 -28.79 -41.43 -5.73
CA ASN A 5 -27.46 -40.88 -6.03
C ASN A 5 -26.72 -40.51 -4.73
N HIS A 6 -25.67 -41.27 -4.45
CA HIS A 6 -24.62 -40.93 -3.49
C HIS A 6 -23.86 -39.66 -3.95
N TYR A 7 -24.12 -38.52 -3.32
CA TYR A 7 -23.23 -37.36 -3.42
C TYR A 7 -21.99 -37.59 -2.54
N LYS A 8 -20.90 -38.07 -3.16
CA LYS A 8 -19.55 -37.98 -2.58
C LYS A 8 -19.18 -36.50 -2.42
N LYS A 9 -18.97 -36.05 -1.18
CA LYS A 9 -18.26 -34.81 -0.84
C LYS A 9 -16.90 -34.83 -1.55
N LYS A 10 -16.75 -34.07 -2.64
CA LYS A 10 -15.43 -33.69 -3.16
C LYS A 10 -14.95 -32.53 -2.30
N GLU A 11 -13.91 -32.77 -1.51
CA GLU A 11 -13.12 -31.69 -0.92
C GLU A 11 -12.50 -30.90 -2.07
N ILE A 12 -13.03 -29.70 -2.31
CA ILE A 12 -12.48 -28.75 -3.26
C ILE A 12 -11.33 -28.07 -2.53
N ILE A 13 -10.11 -28.54 -2.82
CA ILE A 13 -8.88 -27.86 -2.43
C ILE A 13 -8.85 -26.54 -3.21
N TRP A 14 -9.05 -25.42 -2.51
CA TRP A 14 -8.92 -24.09 -3.10
C TRP A 14 -7.46 -23.85 -3.47
N LEU A 15 -7.13 -23.99 -4.76
CA LEU A 15 -5.93 -23.41 -5.33
C LEU A 15 -6.12 -21.88 -5.38
N PRO A 16 -5.18 -21.07 -4.87
CA PRO A 16 -5.33 -19.62 -4.88
C PRO A 16 -5.32 -19.10 -6.33
N GLU A 17 -6.41 -18.43 -6.71
CA GLU A 17 -6.72 -17.96 -8.05
C GLU A 17 -5.69 -16.97 -8.62
N PHE A 18 -5.26 -17.26 -9.85
CA PHE A 18 -4.53 -16.36 -10.75
C PHE A 18 -5.40 -15.16 -11.17
N ASN A 19 -4.92 -13.93 -10.99
CA ASN A 19 -5.46 -12.75 -11.67
C ASN A 19 -4.48 -11.56 -11.68
N GLU A 20 -4.28 -10.96 -12.86
CA GLU A 20 -3.01 -10.36 -13.30
C GLU A 20 -2.75 -8.88 -13.00
N GLU A 21 -3.69 -8.09 -12.46
CA GLU A 21 -3.53 -6.63 -12.55
C GLU A 21 -3.67 -5.84 -11.23
N LYS A 22 -3.77 -6.49 -10.08
CA LYS A 22 -3.81 -5.82 -8.75
C LYS A 22 -2.59 -6.14 -7.88
N LYS A 23 -1.43 -6.31 -8.53
CA LYS A 23 -0.35 -7.20 -8.09
C LYS A 23 0.92 -6.53 -7.53
N THR A 24 1.05 -5.22 -7.48
CA THR A 24 2.40 -4.62 -7.53
C THR A 24 3.12 -4.30 -6.21
N ARG A 25 2.44 -4.15 -5.05
CA ARG A 25 3.15 -3.82 -3.77
C ARG A 25 3.12 -4.91 -2.70
N ARG A 26 1.98 -5.54 -2.42
CA ARG A 26 1.90 -6.71 -1.50
C ARG A 26 2.39 -7.99 -2.19
N ARG A 27 2.00 -8.25 -3.45
CA ARG A 27 2.44 -9.48 -4.14
C ARG A 27 3.89 -9.44 -4.64
N THR A 28 4.54 -8.28 -4.75
CA THR A 28 5.96 -8.25 -5.13
C THR A 28 6.82 -8.85 -4.04
N ILE A 29 6.57 -8.57 -2.77
CA ILE A 29 7.33 -9.21 -1.68
C ILE A 29 6.94 -10.65 -1.51
N ASP A 30 5.65 -10.95 -1.58
CA ASP A 30 5.18 -12.34 -1.46
C ASP A 30 5.65 -13.20 -2.65
N ALA A 31 6.06 -12.59 -3.77
CA ALA A 31 6.72 -13.27 -4.90
C ALA A 31 8.26 -13.24 -4.81
N ILE A 32 8.86 -12.12 -4.40
CA ILE A 32 10.31 -11.93 -4.33
C ILE A 32 10.90 -12.69 -3.15
N LYS A 33 10.18 -12.81 -2.02
CA LYS A 33 10.66 -13.59 -0.88
C LYS A 33 10.87 -15.07 -1.25
N PRO A 34 9.87 -15.81 -1.77
CA PRO A 34 10.07 -17.18 -2.24
C PRO A 34 11.13 -17.26 -3.34
N LEU A 35 11.14 -16.31 -4.27
CA LEU A 35 12.13 -16.32 -5.36
C LEU A 35 13.56 -16.14 -4.83
N PHE A 36 13.73 -15.29 -3.81
CA PHE A 36 15.01 -15.06 -3.15
C PHE A 36 15.45 -16.25 -2.29
N THR A 37 14.54 -16.85 -1.53
CA THR A 37 14.88 -17.98 -0.65
C THR A 37 15.16 -19.26 -1.42
N ASN A 38 14.41 -19.51 -2.49
CA ASN A 38 14.42 -20.78 -3.22
C ASN A 38 15.00 -20.60 -4.62
N LEU A 39 15.83 -19.58 -4.85
CA LEU A 39 16.42 -19.30 -6.15
C LEU A 39 17.15 -20.50 -6.79
N PRO A 40 17.92 -21.33 -6.03
CA PRO A 40 18.55 -22.54 -6.56
C PRO A 40 17.53 -23.59 -7.01
N GLU A 41 16.52 -23.88 -6.18
CA GLU A 41 15.49 -24.87 -6.50
C GLU A 41 14.67 -24.46 -7.74
N ILE A 42 14.42 -23.16 -7.90
CA ILE A 42 13.74 -22.61 -9.07
C ILE A 42 14.61 -22.77 -10.32
N TYR A 43 15.92 -22.56 -10.21
CA TYR A 43 16.85 -22.78 -11.30
C TYR A 43 16.87 -24.26 -11.70
N ASP A 44 17.00 -25.18 -10.75
CA ASP A 44 17.03 -26.62 -10.99
C ASP A 44 15.73 -27.08 -11.68
N ALA A 45 14.58 -26.63 -11.20
CA ALA A 45 13.28 -26.93 -11.82
C ALA A 45 13.18 -26.41 -13.27
N LEU A 46 13.67 -25.19 -13.54
CA LEU A 46 13.69 -24.64 -14.90
C LEU A 46 14.67 -25.40 -15.80
N TYR A 47 15.81 -25.84 -15.26
CA TYR A 47 16.77 -26.65 -15.97
C TYR A 47 16.19 -28.01 -16.36
N GLU A 48 15.50 -28.68 -15.42
CA GLU A 48 14.78 -29.93 -15.68
C GLU A 48 13.69 -29.76 -16.74
N ILE A 49 12.89 -28.70 -16.70
CA ILE A 49 11.86 -28.44 -17.70
C ILE A 49 12.48 -28.18 -19.08
N SER A 50 13.60 -27.46 -19.14
CA SER A 50 14.30 -27.16 -20.41
C SER A 50 14.81 -28.42 -21.11
N ASN A 51 15.23 -29.43 -20.34
CA ASN A 51 15.81 -30.68 -20.85
C ASN A 51 14.81 -31.86 -20.86
N GLY A 52 13.68 -31.74 -20.18
CA GLY A 52 12.71 -32.82 -20.02
C GLY A 52 12.03 -33.20 -21.32
N ILE A 53 11.96 -34.49 -21.65
CA ILE A 53 11.39 -34.96 -22.93
C ILE A 53 9.88 -34.70 -23.00
N SER A 54 9.19 -34.67 -21.86
CA SER A 54 7.72 -34.60 -21.72
C SER A 54 7.07 -33.22 -21.97
N TYR A 55 7.86 -32.16 -22.14
CA TYR A 55 7.32 -30.79 -22.25
C TYR A 55 7.20 -30.30 -23.70
N ASP A 56 6.29 -29.36 -23.94
CA ASP A 56 6.16 -28.68 -25.23
C ASP A 56 7.42 -27.88 -25.57
N GLN A 57 7.74 -27.78 -26.86
CA GLN A 57 8.94 -27.08 -27.32
C GLN A 57 8.95 -25.58 -26.95
N LYS A 58 7.78 -24.96 -26.83
CA LYS A 58 7.62 -23.59 -26.30
C LYS A 58 8.00 -23.52 -24.83
N ALA A 59 7.47 -24.43 -24.01
CA ALA A 59 7.76 -24.47 -22.57
C ALA A 59 9.26 -24.72 -22.31
N LYS A 60 9.92 -25.57 -23.11
CA LYS A 60 11.38 -25.78 -23.04
C LYS A 60 12.17 -24.51 -23.34
N TYR A 61 11.79 -23.81 -24.41
CA TYR A 61 12.45 -22.57 -24.80
C TYR A 61 12.27 -21.48 -23.73
N ASP A 62 11.05 -21.29 -23.23
CA ASP A 62 10.74 -20.32 -22.19
C ASP A 62 11.50 -20.64 -20.89
N ALA A 63 11.52 -21.90 -20.46
CA ALA A 63 12.26 -22.34 -19.28
C ALA A 63 13.77 -22.08 -19.42
N LYS A 64 14.34 -22.36 -20.58
CA LYS A 64 15.75 -22.06 -20.88
C LYS A 64 16.05 -20.56 -20.80
N CYS A 65 15.23 -19.73 -21.44
CA CYS A 65 15.40 -18.28 -21.40
C CYS A 65 15.23 -17.69 -19.99
N LEU A 66 14.37 -18.26 -19.17
CA LEU A 66 14.19 -17.84 -17.77
C LEU A 66 15.39 -18.26 -16.91
N ALA A 67 15.88 -19.49 -17.07
CA ALA A 67 17.07 -19.97 -16.37
C ALA A 67 18.30 -19.10 -16.68
N GLU A 68 18.53 -18.76 -17.95
CA GLU A 68 19.60 -17.86 -18.38
C GLU A 68 19.48 -16.47 -17.72
N LYS A 69 18.26 -15.92 -17.61
CA LYS A 69 18.04 -14.61 -16.98
C LYS A 69 18.25 -14.64 -15.46
N ILE A 70 17.77 -15.68 -14.78
CA ILE A 70 17.90 -15.83 -13.32
C ILE A 70 19.37 -15.99 -12.93
N CYS A 71 20.17 -16.62 -13.79
CA CYS A 71 21.62 -16.75 -13.65
C CYS A 71 22.43 -15.51 -14.04
N SER A 72 21.81 -14.40 -14.48
CA SER A 72 22.59 -13.20 -14.75
C SER A 72 22.97 -12.49 -13.44
N PHE A 73 24.23 -12.11 -13.29
CA PHE A 73 24.70 -11.43 -12.06
C PHE A 73 23.94 -10.12 -11.79
N SER A 74 23.54 -9.42 -12.86
CA SER A 74 22.71 -8.21 -12.78
C SER A 74 21.32 -8.48 -12.20
N PHE A 75 20.71 -9.63 -12.48
CA PHE A 75 19.43 -10.04 -11.93
C PHE A 75 19.56 -10.37 -10.44
N ILE A 76 20.58 -11.14 -10.05
CA ILE A 76 20.85 -11.48 -8.64
C ILE A 76 21.06 -10.20 -7.82
N CYS A 77 21.88 -9.26 -8.31
CA CYS A 77 22.06 -7.96 -7.65
C CYS A 77 20.74 -7.19 -7.53
N SER A 78 19.95 -7.14 -8.61
CA SER A 78 18.66 -6.44 -8.60
C SER A 78 17.68 -7.06 -7.62
N LEU A 79 17.65 -8.40 -7.54
CA LEU A 79 16.82 -9.15 -6.63
C LEU A 79 17.15 -8.83 -5.17
N ASN A 80 18.44 -8.80 -4.81
CA ASN A 80 18.89 -8.44 -3.47
C ASN A 80 18.44 -7.02 -3.09
N ILE A 81 18.62 -6.05 -4.01
CA ILE A 81 18.18 -4.66 -3.82
C ILE A 81 16.67 -4.62 -3.57
N TRP A 82 15.87 -5.25 -4.43
CA TRP A 82 14.42 -5.28 -4.30
C TRP A 82 13.95 -5.97 -3.03
N HIS A 83 14.56 -7.10 -2.66
CA HIS A 83 14.24 -7.81 -1.42
C HIS A 83 14.46 -6.90 -0.20
N MET A 84 15.62 -6.25 -0.11
CA MET A 84 15.97 -5.35 0.99
C MET A 84 15.03 -4.14 1.09
N ILE A 85 14.77 -3.44 -0.02
CA ILE A 85 13.92 -2.24 -0.02
C ILE A 85 12.48 -2.63 0.32
N LEU A 86 11.94 -3.63 -0.39
CA LEU A 86 10.53 -3.96 -0.28
C LEU A 86 10.19 -4.55 1.09
N THR A 87 11.07 -5.38 1.69
CA THR A 87 10.81 -5.93 3.04
C THR A 87 10.56 -4.84 4.08
N LYS A 88 11.36 -3.76 4.08
CA LYS A 88 11.11 -2.60 4.97
C LYS A 88 9.89 -1.78 4.57
N VAL A 89 9.67 -1.53 3.28
CA VAL A 89 8.48 -0.82 2.80
C VAL A 89 7.20 -1.54 3.21
N ASN A 90 7.16 -2.87 3.19
CA ASN A 90 6.00 -3.64 3.59
C ASN A 90 5.78 -3.70 5.09
N PHE A 91 6.84 -3.68 5.88
CA PHE A 91 6.70 -3.53 7.32
C PHE A 91 5.94 -2.24 7.66
N VAL A 92 6.38 -1.10 7.10
CA VAL A 92 5.70 0.19 7.29
C VAL A 92 4.32 0.20 6.64
N SER A 93 4.16 -0.42 5.46
CA SER A 93 2.84 -0.54 4.83
C SER A 93 1.85 -1.31 5.71
N LYS A 94 2.28 -2.35 6.43
CA LYS A 94 1.42 -3.12 7.34
C LYS A 94 1.03 -2.30 8.55
N ILE A 95 1.97 -1.54 9.13
CA ILE A 95 1.69 -0.56 10.18
C ILE A 95 0.58 0.36 9.68
N LEU A 96 0.82 1.07 8.57
CA LEU A 96 -0.10 2.03 7.96
C LEU A 96 -1.50 1.48 7.59
N GLN A 97 -1.66 0.16 7.50
CA GLN A 97 -2.93 -0.50 7.17
C GLN A 97 -3.71 -0.96 8.40
N SER A 98 -3.21 -0.74 9.62
CA SER A 98 -3.93 -1.05 10.85
C SER A 98 -5.20 -0.21 10.95
N ILE A 99 -6.22 -0.77 11.62
CA ILE A 99 -7.54 -0.13 11.77
C ILE A 99 -7.42 1.06 12.73
N ASP A 100 -6.63 0.91 13.80
CA ASP A 100 -6.44 1.93 14.84
C ASP A 100 -5.25 2.86 14.53
N MET A 101 -5.03 3.18 13.24
CA MET A 101 -3.85 3.96 12.82
C MET A 101 -3.95 5.43 13.26
N ASN A 102 -3.02 5.87 14.09
CA ASN A 102 -2.83 7.27 14.46
C ASN A 102 -1.92 7.99 13.45
N MET A 103 -2.27 9.22 13.08
CA MET A 103 -1.48 10.09 12.22
C MET A 103 -0.03 10.29 12.72
N GLN A 104 0.19 10.43 14.03
CA GLN A 104 1.54 10.57 14.59
C GLN A 104 2.39 9.31 14.38
N VAL A 105 1.82 8.14 14.67
CA VAL A 105 2.49 6.84 14.45
C VAL A 105 2.79 6.61 12.96
N ALA A 106 1.89 7.04 12.08
CA ALA A 106 2.11 6.99 10.64
C ALA A 106 3.29 7.86 10.20
N LEU A 107 3.42 9.08 10.75
CA LEU A 107 4.56 9.96 10.48
C LEU A 107 5.86 9.35 10.98
N ASP A 108 5.90 8.84 12.22
CA ASP A 108 7.09 8.22 12.80
C ASP A 108 7.56 7.05 11.94
N ALA A 109 6.66 6.13 11.56
CA ALA A 109 7.00 4.99 10.72
C ALA A 109 7.53 5.40 9.32
N LEU A 110 7.00 6.49 8.74
CA LEU A 110 7.51 7.04 7.49
C LEU A 110 8.88 7.72 7.66
N THR A 111 9.12 8.40 8.79
CA THR A 111 10.44 8.99 9.07
C THR A 111 11.51 7.92 9.22
N GLU A 112 11.21 6.81 9.89
CA GLU A 112 12.12 5.67 10.01
C GLU A 112 12.43 5.05 8.66
N LEU A 113 11.41 4.91 7.80
CA LEU A 113 11.60 4.41 6.43
C LEU A 113 12.49 5.33 5.59
N LYS A 114 12.28 6.65 5.69
CA LYS A 114 13.13 7.64 5.01
C LYS A 114 14.58 7.55 5.49
N LYS A 115 14.80 7.51 6.81
CA LYS A 115 16.13 7.34 7.41
C LYS A 115 16.82 6.06 6.91
N PHE A 116 16.07 4.96 6.82
CA PHE A 116 16.56 3.69 6.28
C PHE A 116 17.00 3.81 4.80
N LEU A 117 16.16 4.41 3.94
CA LEU A 117 16.49 4.57 2.52
C LEU A 117 17.71 5.48 2.31
N ILE A 118 17.83 6.57 3.08
CA ILE A 118 19.00 7.45 3.04
C ILE A 118 20.26 6.70 3.49
N LYS A 119 20.17 5.90 4.56
CA LYS A 119 21.29 5.12 5.07
C LYS A 119 21.82 4.11 4.04
N ILE A 120 20.92 3.48 3.27
CA ILE A 120 21.28 2.52 2.23
C ILE A 120 21.89 3.19 1.01
N ARG A 121 21.57 4.46 0.74
CA ARG A 121 22.10 5.24 -0.38
C ARG A 121 23.56 5.65 -0.14
N THR A 122 24.43 4.68 0.10
CA THR A 122 25.87 4.87 0.26
C THR A 122 26.64 3.87 -0.59
N ASP A 123 27.88 4.23 -0.93
CA ASP A 123 28.77 3.40 -1.72
C ASP A 123 29.14 2.10 -1.00
N ALA A 124 29.34 2.16 0.32
CA ALA A 124 29.65 1.00 1.15
C ALA A 124 28.50 -0.02 1.14
N ASN A 125 27.25 0.43 1.29
CA ASN A 125 26.10 -0.47 1.24
C ASN A 125 25.89 -1.07 -0.16
N PHE A 126 26.24 -0.35 -1.23
CA PHE A 126 26.25 -0.93 -2.57
C PHE A 126 27.26 -2.09 -2.67
N GLU A 127 28.46 -1.93 -2.13
CA GLU A 127 29.47 -2.99 -2.11
C GLU A 127 29.03 -4.21 -1.28
N GLU A 128 28.41 -3.98 -0.11
CA GLU A 128 27.82 -5.06 0.70
C GLU A 128 26.78 -5.87 -0.08
N ILE A 129 25.87 -5.19 -0.79
CA ILE A 129 24.83 -5.85 -1.60
C ILE A 129 25.43 -6.67 -2.73
N VAL A 130 26.48 -6.14 -3.39
CA VAL A 130 27.19 -6.85 -4.44
C VAL A 130 27.91 -8.06 -3.86
N ASN A 131 28.54 -7.95 -2.68
CA ASN A 131 29.18 -9.08 -1.99
C ASN A 131 28.17 -10.17 -1.60
N ASP A 132 26.98 -9.79 -1.13
CA ASP A 132 25.92 -10.76 -0.83
C ASP A 132 25.36 -11.40 -2.11
N ALA A 133 25.31 -10.67 -3.22
CA ALA A 133 24.96 -11.23 -4.52
C ALA A 133 26.04 -12.20 -5.04
N MET A 134 27.33 -11.93 -4.80
CA MET A 134 28.41 -12.85 -5.14
C MET A 134 28.26 -14.19 -4.41
N LYS A 135 27.97 -14.19 -3.11
CA LYS A 135 27.73 -15.43 -2.35
C LYS A 135 26.56 -16.25 -2.89
N ILE A 136 25.53 -15.59 -3.43
CA ILE A 136 24.38 -16.27 -4.06
C ILE A 136 24.78 -16.80 -5.44
N ALA A 137 25.54 -16.03 -6.22
CA ALA A 137 26.06 -16.45 -7.52
C ALA A 137 27.00 -17.68 -7.40
N GLU A 138 27.87 -17.71 -6.40
CA GLU A 138 28.73 -18.86 -6.07
C GLU A 138 27.91 -20.14 -5.84
N LYS A 139 26.80 -20.05 -5.10
CA LYS A 139 25.91 -21.19 -4.85
C LYS A 139 25.22 -21.71 -6.12
N LEU A 140 25.09 -20.88 -7.14
CA LEU A 140 24.43 -21.20 -8.41
C LEU A 140 25.43 -21.53 -9.52
N ASN A 141 26.74 -21.55 -9.21
CA ASN A 141 27.82 -21.68 -10.19
C ASN A 141 27.75 -20.63 -11.32
N VAL A 142 27.36 -19.40 -10.98
CA VAL A 142 27.26 -18.27 -11.90
C VAL A 142 28.54 -17.43 -11.84
N GLU A 143 29.07 -17.01 -13.00
CA GLU A 143 30.16 -16.05 -13.07
C GLU A 143 29.73 -14.69 -12.49
N ALA A 144 30.44 -14.23 -11.45
CA ALA A 144 30.12 -13.00 -10.72
C ALA A 144 30.59 -11.73 -11.45
N GLU A 145 30.33 -11.63 -12.75
CA GLU A 145 30.68 -10.48 -13.57
C GLU A 145 29.43 -9.78 -14.11
N PHE A 146 29.46 -8.44 -14.14
CA PHE A 146 28.43 -7.69 -14.83
C PHE A 146 28.57 -7.94 -16.32
N GLU A 147 27.59 -8.63 -16.91
CA GLU A 147 27.58 -8.91 -18.34
C GLU A 147 27.67 -7.61 -19.13
N THR A 148 28.63 -7.54 -20.07
CA THR A 148 28.50 -6.67 -21.23
C THR A 148 27.28 -7.16 -21.96
N SER A 149 26.12 -6.54 -21.71
CA SER A 149 24.91 -6.93 -22.42
C SER A 149 25.24 -7.08 -23.90
N ARG A 150 24.85 -8.21 -24.51
CA ARG A 150 24.75 -8.36 -25.97
C ARG A 150 23.63 -7.44 -26.50
N SER A 151 23.58 -6.20 -26.01
CA SER A 151 22.79 -5.13 -26.55
C SER A 151 23.34 -4.91 -27.94
N ARG A 152 22.59 -5.33 -28.96
CA ARG A 152 22.67 -4.71 -30.27
C ARG A 152 22.82 -3.21 -30.01
N PRO A 153 23.91 -2.56 -30.46
CA PRO A 153 24.11 -1.16 -30.17
C PRO A 153 22.86 -0.43 -30.64
N LEU A 154 22.12 0.16 -29.69
CA LEU A 154 21.04 1.08 -30.01
C LEU A 154 21.65 2.06 -30.99
N ARG A 155 21.18 2.06 -32.24
CA ARG A 155 21.72 2.90 -33.30
C ARG A 155 21.55 4.33 -32.84
N ARG A 156 22.61 4.91 -32.27
CA ARG A 156 22.57 6.23 -31.66
C ARG A 156 22.17 7.21 -32.74
N ARG A 157 21.08 7.95 -32.52
CA ARG A 157 20.72 9.07 -33.37
C ARG A 157 21.85 10.08 -33.20
N LYS A 158 22.68 10.27 -34.23
CA LYS A 158 23.69 11.34 -34.22
C LYS A 158 22.94 12.65 -34.09
N THR A 159 23.04 13.30 -32.93
CA THR A 159 22.69 14.70 -32.80
C THR A 159 23.70 15.50 -33.63
N PRO A 160 23.25 16.41 -34.51
CA PRO A 160 24.17 17.26 -35.24
C PRO A 160 24.92 18.14 -34.23
N LYS A 161 26.25 18.02 -34.21
CA LYS A 161 27.12 18.90 -33.40
C LYS A 161 27.02 20.31 -33.99
N SER A 162 26.78 21.31 -33.15
CA SER A 162 26.76 22.71 -33.60
C SER A 162 28.16 23.32 -33.66
N PHE A 163 29.13 22.76 -32.92
CA PHE A 163 30.51 23.26 -32.83
C PHE A 163 31.53 22.13 -32.55
N ASP A 164 32.76 22.28 -33.05
CA ASP A 164 33.84 21.28 -32.99
C ASP A 164 34.52 21.14 -31.61
N TYR A 165 34.22 22.02 -30.65
CA TYR A 165 34.84 22.04 -29.31
C TYR A 165 33.96 21.39 -28.21
N GLU A 166 32.77 20.90 -28.56
CA GLU A 166 31.95 20.10 -27.64
C GLU A 166 32.70 18.79 -27.33
N HIS A 167 33.18 18.67 -26.09
CA HIS A 167 33.74 17.42 -25.58
C HIS A 167 32.69 16.32 -25.68
N GLU A 168 33.11 15.12 -26.08
CA GLU A 168 32.24 13.95 -25.91
C GLU A 168 31.95 13.81 -24.42
N ASP A 169 30.68 13.87 -24.01
CA ASP A 169 30.29 13.47 -22.66
C ASP A 169 30.85 12.08 -22.42
N HIS A 170 31.90 11.97 -21.61
CA HIS A 170 32.48 10.69 -21.24
C HIS A 170 31.44 9.93 -20.41
N THR A 171 30.61 9.15 -21.10
CA THR A 171 29.64 8.26 -20.48
C THR A 171 30.40 7.15 -19.76
N ILE A 172 30.28 7.12 -18.44
CA ILE A 172 30.71 6.08 -17.47
C ILE A 172 31.11 4.74 -18.13
N ASN A 173 32.40 4.38 -18.06
CA ASN A 173 32.99 3.23 -18.76
C ASN A 173 33.01 1.89 -17.97
N ASP A 174 32.60 1.85 -16.69
CA ASP A 174 32.55 0.59 -15.92
C ASP A 174 31.11 0.06 -15.77
N LEU A 175 30.88 -1.21 -16.10
CA LEU A 175 29.55 -1.84 -16.00
C LEU A 175 28.99 -1.83 -14.57
N LYS A 176 29.87 -1.98 -13.59
CA LYS A 176 29.54 -1.91 -12.15
C LYS A 176 29.06 -0.51 -11.75
N THR A 177 29.73 0.54 -12.24
CA THR A 177 29.33 1.93 -11.93
C THR A 177 28.08 2.34 -12.70
N ALA A 178 27.90 1.84 -13.93
CA ALA A 178 26.66 1.99 -14.68
C ALA A 178 25.47 1.34 -13.96
N PHE A 179 25.62 0.12 -13.43
CA PHE A 179 24.59 -0.55 -12.64
C PHE A 179 24.30 0.21 -11.33
N LYS A 180 25.36 0.67 -10.64
CA LYS A 180 25.24 1.49 -9.42
C LYS A 180 24.41 2.76 -9.65
N ILE A 181 24.69 3.50 -10.72
CA ILE A 181 24.04 4.78 -10.99
C ILE A 181 22.63 4.56 -11.56
N ASN A 182 22.51 3.74 -12.61
CA ASN A 182 21.27 3.62 -13.38
C ASN A 182 20.24 2.69 -12.74
N VAL A 183 20.65 1.78 -11.86
CA VAL A 183 19.75 0.82 -11.19
C VAL A 183 19.68 1.12 -9.70
N PHE A 184 20.80 1.01 -8.97
CA PHE A 184 20.76 1.10 -7.51
C PHE A 184 20.35 2.48 -7.01
N PHE A 185 21.06 3.53 -7.41
CA PHE A 185 20.74 4.90 -6.99
C PHE A 185 19.41 5.38 -7.56
N TYR A 186 19.11 5.04 -8.82
CA TYR A 186 17.83 5.38 -9.44
C TYR A 186 16.63 4.79 -8.67
N ILE A 187 16.67 3.50 -8.30
CA ILE A 187 15.59 2.86 -7.52
C ILE A 187 15.45 3.53 -6.15
N LEU A 188 16.57 3.83 -5.48
CA LEU A 188 16.55 4.49 -4.17
C LEU A 188 16.03 5.92 -4.24
N ASP A 189 16.43 6.70 -5.24
CA ASP A 189 15.96 8.07 -5.45
C ASP A 189 14.47 8.10 -5.74
N GLN A 190 14.00 7.18 -6.59
CA GLN A 190 12.58 7.06 -6.89
C GLN A 190 11.79 6.65 -5.64
N ALA A 191 12.32 5.72 -4.84
CA ALA A 191 11.71 5.32 -3.58
C ALA A 191 11.66 6.49 -2.58
N LEU A 192 12.78 7.22 -2.41
CA LEU A 192 12.87 8.40 -1.54
C LEU A 192 11.90 9.49 -1.96
N SER A 193 11.88 9.86 -3.24
CA SER A 193 10.96 10.87 -3.78
C SER A 193 9.50 10.48 -3.51
N SER A 194 9.13 9.22 -3.75
CA SER A 194 7.76 8.75 -3.49
C SER A 194 7.36 8.76 -2.01
N VAL A 195 8.32 8.52 -1.12
CA VAL A 195 8.11 8.58 0.34
C VAL A 195 7.99 10.02 0.79
N ASP A 196 8.80 10.91 0.23
CA ASP A 196 8.78 12.35 0.53
C ASP A 196 7.49 13.03 0.10
N GLU A 197 6.99 12.73 -1.10
CA GLU A 197 5.67 13.22 -1.54
C GLU A 197 4.57 12.82 -0.55
N ARG A 198 4.55 11.55 -0.14
CA ARG A 198 3.55 11.05 0.82
C ARG A 198 3.74 11.66 2.22
N PHE A 199 4.97 11.84 2.66
CA PHE A 199 5.31 12.44 3.94
C PHE A 199 4.88 13.91 4.00
N ASN A 200 5.13 14.68 2.94
CA ASN A 200 4.72 16.08 2.84
C ASN A 200 3.20 16.23 2.89
N LEU A 201 2.46 15.34 2.21
CA LEU A 201 1.00 15.35 2.26
C LEU A 201 0.48 15.09 3.68
N LEU A 202 1.02 14.09 4.38
CA LEU A 202 0.62 13.78 5.75
C LEU A 202 1.04 14.86 6.74
N ASN A 203 2.23 15.45 6.59
CA ASN A 203 2.65 16.58 7.42
C ASN A 203 1.76 17.80 7.23
N ASN A 204 1.43 18.16 5.99
CA ASN A 204 0.54 19.29 5.73
C ASN A 204 -0.83 19.11 6.38
N GLN A 205 -1.32 17.86 6.46
CA GLN A 205 -2.55 17.54 7.19
C GLN A 205 -2.33 17.59 8.70
N ASN A 206 -1.23 17.01 9.19
CA ASN A 206 -0.89 17.03 10.59
C ASN A 206 -0.73 18.47 11.10
N ASP A 207 -0.08 19.36 10.38
CA ASP A 207 0.11 20.77 10.78
C ASP A 207 -1.22 21.49 11.07
N VAL A 208 -2.30 21.09 10.39
CA VAL A 208 -3.65 21.64 10.59
C VAL A 208 -4.29 21.10 11.88
N PHE A 209 -4.11 19.82 12.18
CA PHE A 209 -4.80 19.13 13.29
C PHE A 209 -3.93 18.84 14.51
N ASN A 210 -2.61 19.06 14.45
CA ASN A 210 -1.62 18.64 15.44
C ASN A 210 -1.91 19.23 16.83
N PHE A 211 -2.44 20.46 16.88
CA PHE A 211 -2.78 21.11 18.15
C PHE A 211 -3.91 20.37 18.90
N LEU A 212 -4.78 19.63 18.20
CA LEU A 212 -5.84 18.82 18.81
C LEU A 212 -5.31 17.57 19.54
N PHE A 213 -4.08 17.13 19.26
CA PHE A 213 -3.40 16.07 20.02
C PHE A 213 -2.70 16.60 21.27
N LYS A 214 -2.63 17.93 21.45
CA LYS A 214 -1.95 18.62 22.55
C LYS A 214 -2.86 19.62 23.24
N LEU A 215 -4.14 19.27 23.38
CA LEU A 215 -5.17 20.15 23.94
C LEU A 215 -4.91 20.50 25.41
N SER A 216 -4.21 19.63 26.14
CA SER A 216 -3.89 19.83 27.54
C SER A 216 -2.58 20.57 27.79
N ASP A 217 -1.75 20.76 26.77
CA ASP A 217 -0.46 21.42 26.95
C ASP A 217 -0.68 22.92 27.17
N ASP A 218 0.17 23.54 28.00
CA ASP A 218 0.19 24.99 28.17
C ASP A 218 0.79 25.62 26.90
N GLN A 219 0.00 25.63 25.83
CA GLN A 219 0.35 26.24 24.56
C GLN A 219 0.29 27.76 24.68
N ASP A 220 1.17 28.46 23.97
CA ASP A 220 1.07 29.92 23.84
C ASP A 220 -0.33 30.27 23.29
N GLN A 221 -1.09 31.08 24.03
CA GLN A 221 -2.47 31.43 23.66
C GLN A 221 -2.57 32.02 22.24
N ALA A 222 -1.57 32.82 21.85
CA ALA A 222 -1.47 33.37 20.50
C ALA A 222 -1.30 32.28 19.42
N ARG A 223 -0.50 31.23 19.70
CA ARG A 223 -0.30 30.09 18.78
C ARG A 223 -1.55 29.24 18.69
N LEU A 224 -2.22 28.98 19.82
CA LEU A 224 -3.47 28.22 19.84
C LEU A 224 -4.55 28.92 19.02
N ARG A 225 -4.72 30.23 19.20
CA ARG A 225 -5.69 31.02 18.44
C ARG A 225 -5.37 31.02 16.94
N SER A 226 -4.10 31.17 16.56
CA SER A 226 -3.70 31.07 15.15
C SER A 226 -3.97 29.68 14.55
N SER A 227 -3.83 28.62 15.34
CA SER A 227 -4.11 27.24 14.91
C SER A 227 -5.60 27.01 14.70
N CYS A 228 -6.45 27.57 15.58
CA CYS A 228 -7.90 27.54 15.42
C CYS A 228 -8.36 28.24 14.13
N HIS A 229 -7.81 29.44 13.85
CA HIS A 229 -8.09 30.14 12.59
C HIS A 229 -7.55 29.39 11.36
N HIS A 230 -6.41 28.73 11.49
CA HIS A 230 -5.86 27.90 10.41
C HIS A 230 -6.79 26.73 10.08
N LEU A 231 -7.32 26.05 11.11
CA LEU A 231 -8.30 24.98 10.98
C LEU A 231 -9.59 25.48 10.33
N GLN A 232 -10.17 26.57 10.81
CA GLN A 232 -11.37 27.18 10.22
C GLN A 232 -11.18 27.49 8.74
N LYS A 233 -10.02 28.07 8.37
CA LYS A 233 -9.71 28.39 6.97
C LYS A 233 -9.60 27.14 6.08
N LYS A 234 -9.19 26.01 6.64
CA LYS A 234 -9.11 24.73 5.92
C LYS A 234 -10.45 24.04 5.78
N LEU A 235 -11.37 24.29 6.71
CA LEU A 235 -12.72 23.72 6.75
C LEU A 235 -13.79 24.71 6.28
N SER A 236 -13.42 25.74 5.52
CA SER A 236 -14.35 26.68 4.93
C SER A 236 -14.49 26.45 3.42
N ALA A 237 -15.72 26.48 2.93
CA ALA A 237 -16.03 26.37 1.51
C ALA A 237 -17.17 27.32 1.15
N ASN A 238 -16.96 28.20 0.17
CA ASN A 238 -17.98 29.06 -0.44
C ASN A 238 -18.92 29.73 0.59
N ASP A 239 -18.34 30.34 1.64
CA ASP A 239 -19.01 31.03 2.75
C ASP A 239 -19.63 30.17 3.86
N SER A 240 -19.60 28.84 3.73
CA SER A 240 -19.94 27.93 4.84
C SER A 240 -18.73 27.65 5.75
N LEU A 241 -18.96 27.67 7.06
CA LEU A 241 -17.98 27.39 8.10
C LEU A 241 -18.42 26.16 8.88
N ASP A 242 -17.61 25.09 8.87
CA ASP A 242 -17.88 23.91 9.71
C ASP A 242 -17.59 24.19 11.19
N ILE A 243 -16.70 25.16 11.48
CA ILE A 243 -16.20 25.48 12.83
C ILE A 243 -15.97 26.99 12.96
N ASN A 244 -16.31 27.57 14.12
CA ASN A 244 -15.92 28.93 14.49
C ASN A 244 -14.61 28.90 15.32
N ALA A 245 -13.56 29.56 14.84
CA ALA A 245 -12.24 29.54 15.49
C ALA A 245 -12.21 30.22 16.87
N ASP A 246 -12.95 31.30 17.07
CA ASP A 246 -12.95 32.02 18.34
C ASP A 246 -13.68 31.20 19.41
N ASP A 247 -14.85 30.65 19.06
CA ASP A 247 -15.60 29.74 19.95
C ASP A 247 -14.79 28.47 20.26
N LEU A 248 -14.15 27.88 19.24
CA LEU A 248 -13.26 26.71 19.43
C LEU A 248 -12.13 27.02 20.42
N TYR A 249 -11.50 28.19 20.30
CA TYR A 249 -10.45 28.61 21.21
C TYR A 249 -10.95 28.71 22.65
N GLU A 250 -12.10 29.36 22.87
CA GLU A 250 -12.70 29.50 24.20
C GLU A 250 -13.13 28.15 24.80
N GLU A 251 -13.72 27.27 23.99
CA GLU A 251 -14.07 25.91 24.39
C GLU A 251 -12.83 25.13 24.84
N ILE A 252 -11.71 25.23 24.09
CA ILE A 252 -10.48 24.50 24.40
C ILE A 252 -9.92 24.98 25.73
N VAL A 253 -9.77 26.30 25.90
CA VAL A 253 -9.25 26.90 27.14
C VAL A 253 -10.11 26.51 28.34
N SER A 254 -11.44 26.52 28.17
CA SER A 254 -12.38 26.15 29.23
C SER A 254 -12.27 24.67 29.63
N CYS A 255 -11.98 23.79 28.66
CA CYS A 255 -11.93 22.34 28.88
C CYS A 255 -10.51 21.78 29.10
N GLN A 256 -9.45 22.61 29.11
CA GLN A 256 -8.05 22.20 29.27
C GLN A 256 -7.81 21.28 30.48
N SER A 257 -8.43 21.60 31.62
CA SER A 257 -8.27 20.80 32.86
C SER A 257 -8.86 19.38 32.74
N LEU A 258 -9.91 19.21 31.92
CA LEU A 258 -10.51 17.92 31.63
C LEU A 258 -9.60 17.11 30.69
N PHE A 259 -9.03 17.75 29.67
CA PHE A 259 -8.11 17.11 28.74
C PHE A 259 -6.82 16.65 29.41
N LYS A 260 -6.28 17.42 30.38
CA LYS A 260 -5.14 17.01 31.22
C LYS A 260 -5.41 15.68 31.93
N LYS A 261 -6.63 15.47 32.46
CA LYS A 261 -7.01 14.21 33.15
C LYS A 261 -7.12 13.01 32.20
N LEU A 262 -7.41 13.25 30.93
CA LEU A 262 -7.60 12.21 29.91
C LEU A 262 -6.35 11.94 29.07
N ASN A 263 -5.18 12.46 29.48
CA ASN A 263 -3.88 12.26 28.82
C ASN A 263 -3.86 12.63 27.32
N ASN A 264 -4.64 13.63 26.89
CA ASN A 264 -4.75 14.03 25.48
C ASN A 264 -5.18 12.92 24.49
N ASP A 265 -5.78 11.84 24.98
CA ASP A 265 -6.28 10.80 24.09
C ASP A 265 -7.58 11.28 23.42
N VAL A 266 -7.46 11.70 22.17
CA VAL A 266 -8.54 12.26 21.32
C VAL A 266 -9.79 11.38 21.34
N VAL A 267 -9.62 10.05 21.33
CA VAL A 267 -10.74 9.10 21.36
C VAL A 267 -11.45 9.15 22.71
N LYS A 268 -10.70 9.07 23.81
CA LYS A 268 -11.27 9.13 25.17
C LYS A 268 -11.92 10.47 25.47
N ILE A 269 -11.35 11.56 24.96
CA ILE A 269 -11.92 12.91 25.09
C ILE A 269 -13.28 12.95 24.41
N LEU A 270 -13.38 12.46 23.18
CA LEU A 270 -14.64 12.43 22.45
C LEU A 270 -15.67 11.53 23.14
N GLU A 271 -15.28 10.32 23.58
CA GLU A 271 -16.16 9.43 24.37
C GLU A 271 -16.66 10.11 25.65
N PHE A 272 -15.79 10.80 26.38
CA PHE A 272 -16.16 11.52 27.60
C PHE A 272 -17.19 12.64 27.33
N ILE A 273 -17.04 13.38 26.23
CA ILE A 273 -18.00 14.44 25.86
C ILE A 273 -19.39 13.84 25.61
N TYR A 274 -19.46 12.71 24.91
CA TYR A 274 -20.73 12.03 24.63
C TYR A 274 -21.35 11.41 25.88
N LEU A 275 -20.58 10.70 26.69
CA LEU A 275 -21.08 10.03 27.89
C LEU A 275 -21.66 11.01 28.93
N ASN A 276 -21.15 12.24 28.96
CA ASN A 276 -21.59 13.28 29.89
C ASN A 276 -22.55 14.31 29.25
N ASN A 277 -23.01 14.09 28.02
CA ASN A 277 -23.89 15.00 27.27
C ASN A 277 -23.35 16.44 27.16
N LEU A 278 -22.02 16.60 27.03
CA LEU A 278 -21.35 17.90 26.95
C LEU A 278 -21.31 18.49 25.53
N THR A 279 -21.96 17.84 24.55
CA THR A 279 -21.95 18.27 23.14
C THR A 279 -22.50 19.68 22.92
N ALA A 280 -23.41 20.13 23.78
CA ALA A 280 -23.95 21.49 23.74
C ALA A 280 -22.98 22.54 24.32
N VAL A 281 -22.05 22.11 25.17
CA VAL A 281 -21.06 22.98 25.84
C VAL A 281 -19.82 23.17 24.97
N CYS A 282 -19.42 22.13 24.22
CA CYS A 282 -18.27 22.17 23.33
C CYS A 282 -18.57 21.63 21.92
N PRO A 283 -19.46 22.30 21.16
CA PRO A 283 -19.85 21.86 19.82
C PRO A 283 -18.68 21.92 18.82
N ASN A 284 -17.85 22.97 18.83
CA ASN A 284 -16.77 23.13 17.87
C ASN A 284 -15.65 22.10 18.10
N ILE A 285 -15.31 21.82 19.37
CA ILE A 285 -14.37 20.74 19.71
C ILE A 285 -14.91 19.39 19.23
N THR A 286 -16.19 19.12 19.46
CA THR A 286 -16.81 17.85 19.05
C THR A 286 -16.72 17.67 17.54
N ILE A 287 -17.00 18.71 16.76
CA ILE A 287 -16.87 18.68 15.30
C ILE A 287 -15.41 18.47 14.88
N ALA A 288 -14.47 19.23 15.46
CA ALA A 288 -13.05 19.13 15.16
C ALA A 288 -12.49 17.71 15.41
N LEU A 289 -12.82 17.11 16.57
CA LEU A 289 -12.37 15.76 16.94
C LEU A 289 -13.02 14.70 16.05
N ARG A 290 -14.29 14.84 15.68
CA ARG A 290 -14.96 13.91 14.75
C ARG A 290 -14.31 13.94 13.38
N ILE A 291 -14.02 15.13 12.84
CA ILE A 291 -13.33 15.26 11.56
C ILE A 291 -11.96 14.58 11.67
N LEU A 292 -11.17 14.90 12.70
CA LEU A 292 -9.87 14.28 12.92
C LEU A 292 -9.92 12.74 12.96
N LEU A 293 -10.85 12.16 13.71
CA LEU A 293 -10.98 10.70 13.86
C LEU A 293 -11.55 10.00 12.62
N THR A 294 -12.28 10.72 11.76
CA THR A 294 -12.85 10.17 10.52
C THR A 294 -11.97 10.41 9.30
N MET A 295 -10.92 11.23 9.43
CA MET A 295 -9.96 11.49 8.35
C MET A 295 -9.19 10.21 8.03
N PRO A 296 -9.23 9.72 6.78
CA PRO A 296 -8.49 8.52 6.40
C PRO A 296 -6.99 8.86 6.35
N VAL A 297 -6.24 8.44 7.38
CA VAL A 297 -4.76 8.49 7.37
C VAL A 297 -4.22 7.64 6.21
N THR A 298 -4.92 6.58 5.84
CA THR A 298 -4.61 5.77 4.65
C THR A 298 -5.85 5.37 3.85
N VAL A 299 -5.67 5.21 2.55
CA VAL A 299 -6.69 4.72 1.60
C VAL A 299 -6.89 3.20 1.70
N ALA A 300 -6.25 2.52 2.66
CA ALA A 300 -6.21 1.07 2.75
C ALA A 300 -7.59 0.40 2.87
N SER A 301 -8.55 1.08 3.52
CA SER A 301 -9.93 0.59 3.61
C SER A 301 -10.62 0.64 2.24
N ALA A 302 -10.56 1.79 1.56
CA ALA A 302 -11.10 1.94 0.22
C ALA A 302 -10.42 0.99 -0.80
N GLU A 303 -9.11 0.79 -0.72
CA GLU A 303 -8.37 -0.17 -1.55
C GLU A 303 -8.83 -1.62 -1.33
N ARG A 304 -9.11 -2.02 -0.08
CA ARG A 304 -9.70 -3.32 0.23
C ARG A 304 -11.06 -3.48 -0.44
N SER A 305 -11.92 -2.47 -0.35
CA SER A 305 -13.22 -2.46 -1.01
C SER A 305 -13.11 -2.56 -2.54
N PHE A 306 -12.19 -1.82 -3.14
CA PHE A 306 -11.91 -1.94 -4.58
C PHE A 306 -11.37 -3.30 -4.97
N SER A 307 -10.62 -3.99 -4.11
CA SER A 307 -10.13 -5.34 -4.40
C SER A 307 -11.30 -6.33 -4.59
N LYS A 308 -12.29 -6.29 -3.70
CA LYS A 308 -13.53 -7.08 -3.78
C LYS A 308 -14.35 -6.72 -5.02
N LEU A 309 -14.43 -5.43 -5.36
CA LEU A 309 -15.12 -4.96 -6.58
C LEU A 309 -14.60 -5.59 -7.87
N LYS A 310 -13.31 -5.94 -7.99
CA LYS A 310 -12.79 -6.62 -9.20
C LYS A 310 -13.22 -8.09 -9.28
N LEU A 311 -13.47 -8.74 -8.14
CA LEU A 311 -14.04 -10.09 -8.13
C LEU A 311 -15.52 -10.06 -8.55
N ILE A 312 -16.24 -9.04 -8.11
CA ILE A 312 -17.66 -8.84 -8.42
C ILE A 312 -17.83 -8.45 -9.89
N LYS A 313 -17.08 -7.44 -10.36
CA LYS A 313 -17.09 -6.93 -11.73
C LYS A 313 -15.91 -7.49 -12.52
N ASN A 314 -16.10 -8.72 -13.01
CA ASN A 314 -15.17 -9.36 -13.94
C ASN A 314 -15.68 -9.27 -15.39
N TYR A 315 -14.85 -9.67 -16.35
CA TYR A 315 -15.16 -9.59 -17.79
C TYR A 315 -16.50 -10.26 -18.14
N LEU A 316 -16.79 -11.40 -17.52
CA LEU A 316 -18.03 -12.17 -17.71
C LEU A 316 -19.27 -11.52 -17.09
N ARG A 317 -19.11 -10.55 -16.19
CA ARG A 317 -20.20 -9.84 -15.48
C ARG A 317 -20.23 -8.34 -15.79
N SER A 318 -19.72 -7.95 -16.95
CA SER A 318 -19.58 -6.55 -17.38
C SER A 318 -20.91 -5.80 -17.58
N THR A 319 -22.02 -6.52 -17.79
CA THR A 319 -23.35 -5.97 -18.11
C THR A 319 -24.28 -5.78 -16.91
N MET A 320 -23.78 -5.84 -15.66
CA MET A 320 -24.63 -5.64 -14.48
C MET A 320 -25.04 -4.19 -14.26
N SER A 321 -26.24 -3.97 -13.69
CA SER A 321 -26.69 -2.64 -13.28
C SER A 321 -25.86 -2.11 -12.11
N GLN A 322 -25.77 -0.78 -11.99
CA GLN A 322 -25.02 -0.13 -10.93
C GLN A 322 -25.57 -0.48 -9.55
N GLU A 323 -26.89 -0.56 -9.39
CA GLU A 323 -27.56 -0.95 -8.14
C GLU A 323 -27.18 -2.37 -7.70
N ARG A 324 -27.13 -3.33 -8.64
CA ARG A 324 -26.71 -4.70 -8.33
C ARG A 324 -25.23 -4.74 -7.95
N LEU A 325 -24.39 -3.96 -8.62
CA LEU A 325 -22.97 -3.86 -8.32
C LEU A 325 -22.74 -3.30 -6.91
N THR A 326 -23.41 -2.21 -6.55
CA THR A 326 -23.27 -1.60 -5.23
C THR A 326 -23.73 -2.56 -4.14
N ASN A 327 -24.87 -3.23 -4.31
CA ASN A 327 -25.39 -4.17 -3.31
C ASN A 327 -24.44 -5.36 -3.11
N LEU A 328 -23.94 -5.96 -4.20
CA LEU A 328 -22.94 -7.04 -4.11
C LEU A 328 -21.63 -6.58 -3.50
N ALA A 329 -21.22 -5.34 -3.77
CA ALA A 329 -20.02 -4.75 -3.18
C ALA A 329 -20.19 -4.60 -1.67
N THR A 330 -21.31 -4.04 -1.21
CA THR A 330 -21.59 -3.88 0.22
C THR A 330 -21.58 -5.22 0.95
N ILE A 331 -22.27 -6.24 0.40
CA ILE A 331 -22.28 -7.60 0.96
C ILE A 331 -20.87 -8.18 1.06
N SER A 332 -20.04 -7.96 0.03
CA SER A 332 -18.68 -8.51 -0.01
C SER A 332 -17.66 -7.73 0.84
N ILE A 333 -17.91 -6.45 1.11
CA ILE A 333 -17.07 -5.60 1.96
C ILE A 333 -17.39 -5.90 3.43
N GLU A 334 -18.67 -5.95 3.76
CA GLU A 334 -19.19 -6.18 5.11
C GLU A 334 -19.47 -7.66 5.39
N GLU A 335 -18.58 -8.54 4.90
CA GLU A 335 -18.68 -10.00 5.06
C GLU A 335 -18.78 -10.40 6.55
N ALA A 336 -18.01 -9.73 7.41
CA ALA A 336 -18.04 -9.98 8.86
C ALA A 336 -19.37 -9.60 9.54
N ILE A 337 -20.10 -8.62 9.00
CA ILE A 337 -21.44 -8.26 9.48
C ILE A 337 -22.46 -9.24 8.90
N LEU A 338 -22.33 -9.60 7.63
CA LEU A 338 -23.20 -10.57 6.96
C LEU A 338 -23.21 -11.92 7.69
N ASP A 339 -22.05 -12.39 8.16
CA ASP A 339 -21.91 -13.63 8.93
C ASP A 339 -22.72 -13.63 10.24
N GLN A 340 -23.09 -12.46 10.75
CA GLN A 340 -23.92 -12.30 11.95
C GLN A 340 -25.42 -12.28 11.65
N ILE A 341 -25.83 -12.17 10.39
CA ILE A 341 -27.23 -12.05 9.99
C ILE A 341 -27.82 -13.45 9.76
N ASP A 342 -28.97 -13.74 10.37
CA ASP A 342 -29.66 -15.02 10.16
C ASP A 342 -30.35 -15.07 8.79
N ILE A 343 -29.85 -15.98 7.94
CA ILE A 343 -30.40 -16.25 6.60
C ILE A 343 -31.87 -16.69 6.67
N HIS A 344 -32.26 -17.41 7.73
CA HIS A 344 -33.64 -17.89 7.86
C HIS A 344 -34.64 -16.75 8.08
N GLU A 345 -34.26 -15.72 8.83
CA GLU A 345 -35.08 -14.50 8.98
C GLU A 345 -35.23 -13.76 7.66
N ILE A 346 -34.14 -13.64 6.88
CA ILE A 346 -34.20 -13.02 5.54
C ILE A 346 -35.15 -13.78 4.61
N ILE A 347 -35.09 -15.12 4.60
CA ILE A 347 -35.98 -15.94 3.77
C ILE A 347 -37.44 -15.76 4.20
N LYS A 348 -37.71 -15.71 5.50
CA LYS A 348 -39.05 -15.47 6.04
C LYS A 348 -39.58 -14.09 5.65
N ASP A 349 -38.76 -13.05 5.75
CA ASP A 349 -39.13 -11.70 5.32
C ASP A 349 -39.35 -11.58 3.83
N PHE A 350 -38.51 -12.23 3.03
CA PHE A 350 -38.65 -12.27 1.57
C PHE A 350 -39.94 -12.98 1.15
N THR A 351 -40.25 -14.13 1.75
CA THR A 351 -41.49 -14.88 1.50
C THR A 351 -42.72 -14.08 1.91
N ASN A 352 -42.71 -13.43 3.08
CA ASN A 352 -43.79 -12.55 3.54
C ASN A 352 -44.04 -11.36 2.61
N ARG A 353 -42.99 -10.75 2.04
CA ARG A 353 -43.13 -9.66 1.06
C ARG A 353 -43.66 -10.13 -0.29
N LYS A 354 -43.31 -11.35 -0.71
CA LYS A 354 -43.74 -11.94 -1.98
C LYS A 354 -45.16 -12.52 -1.92
N ALA A 355 -45.59 -13.00 -0.74
CA ALA A 355 -46.92 -13.53 -0.49
C ALA A 355 -48.05 -12.50 -0.68
N ARG A 356 -47.75 -11.19 -0.57
CA ARG A 356 -48.74 -10.11 -0.80
C ARG A 356 -49.10 -9.84 -2.27
N ARG A 357 -48.65 -10.65 -3.23
CA ARG A 357 -48.92 -10.47 -4.68
C ARG A 357 -49.97 -11.40 -5.28
N VAL A 358 -50.76 -12.11 -4.48
CA VAL A 358 -51.89 -12.89 -5.00
C VAL A 358 -53.14 -12.61 -4.19
N GLU A 359 -53.90 -11.60 -4.60
CA GLU A 359 -55.35 -11.61 -4.37
C GLU A 359 -55.94 -12.53 -5.44
N ILE A 360 -56.31 -13.75 -5.03
CA ILE A 360 -57.19 -14.60 -5.83
C ILE A 360 -58.60 -14.07 -5.57
N ILE A 361 -59.16 -13.40 -6.58
CA ILE A 361 -60.56 -12.96 -6.63
C ILE A 361 -61.49 -14.17 -6.60
#